data_AF-A0A4Y2VW75-F1
#
_entry.id   AF-A0A4Y2VW75-F1
#
_cell.length_a   1.000
_cell.length_b   1.000
_cell.length_c   1.000
_cell.angle_alpha   90.00
_cell.angle_beta   90.00
_cell.angle_gamma   90.00
#
_symmetry.space_group_name_H-M   'P 1'
#
loop_
_entity.id
_entity.type
_entity.pdbx_description
1 polymer ?
#
loop_
_entity_poly.entity_id
_entity_poly.type
_entity_poly.pdbx_seq_one_letter_code
_entity_poly.pdbx_strand_id
1 'polypeptide(L)'
;MKPFMDFEGGNIVGNSYDNANLATSAHAFMLNGISSSFKDVVHIVPVSHIMAEDLFTLIKKIILALEEIGFKVMSIVTDNNSINRKAVSNFNNPPQFQVQYQHPADEKRPLFYLIDSVHLIKCVRNNWINKKMDILCNIPSLKERKMQFR
;
A
#
# COMPACT_ATOMS: atom_id res chain seq x y z
N MET A 1 -7.34 -11.91 10.91
CA MET A 1 -8.12 -12.16 12.14
C MET A 1 -8.96 -13.41 11.90
N LYS A 2 -9.38 -14.13 12.95
CA LYS A 2 -10.46 -15.11 12.77
C LYS A 2 -11.75 -14.30 12.57
N PRO A 3 -12.57 -14.60 11.56
CA PRO A 3 -13.86 -13.95 11.43
C PRO A 3 -14.74 -14.39 12.61
N PHE A 4 -15.22 -13.42 13.39
CA PHE A 4 -16.18 -13.65 14.48
C PHE A 4 -17.13 -12.47 14.54
N MET A 5 -18.35 -12.73 15.03
CA MET A 5 -19.35 -11.72 15.33
C MET A 5 -19.53 -11.71 16.83
N ASP A 6 -19.55 -10.54 17.43
CA ASP A 6 -19.77 -10.40 18.87
C ASP A 6 -20.84 -9.35 19.14
N PHE A 7 -21.42 -9.38 20.33
CA PHE A 7 -22.41 -8.41 20.78
C PHE A 7 -21.87 -7.69 22.02
N GLU A 8 -21.36 -6.49 21.82
CA GLU A 8 -20.80 -5.67 22.89
C GLU A 8 -21.56 -4.34 23.00
N GLY A 9 -21.97 -3.99 24.22
CA GLY A 9 -22.55 -2.68 24.52
C GLY A 9 -23.83 -2.33 23.75
N GLY A 10 -24.59 -3.34 23.30
CA GLY A 10 -25.82 -3.13 22.52
C GLY A 10 -25.63 -3.11 21.01
N ASN A 11 -24.40 -3.23 20.51
CA ASN A 11 -24.08 -3.21 19.09
C ASN A 11 -23.49 -4.55 18.64
N ILE A 12 -23.78 -4.93 17.40
CA ILE A 12 -23.14 -6.08 16.74
C ILE A 12 -21.79 -5.62 16.20
N VAL A 13 -20.71 -6.25 16.67
CA VAL A 13 -19.33 -5.98 16.23
C VAL A 13 -18.78 -7.18 15.45
N GLY A 14 -17.79 -6.94 14.57
CA GLY A 14 -17.17 -7.98 13.74
C GLY A 14 -17.58 -7.99 12.26
N ASN A 15 -18.52 -7.12 11.87
CA ASN A 15 -18.82 -6.90 10.46
C ASN A 15 -17.69 -6.15 9.76
N SER A 16 -17.53 -6.44 8.47
CA SER A 16 -16.64 -5.68 7.62
C SER A 16 -17.24 -4.34 7.21
N TYR A 17 -16.38 -3.37 6.90
CA TYR A 17 -16.78 -2.06 6.41
C TYR A 17 -17.33 -2.13 4.98
N ASP A 18 -16.82 -3.06 4.17
CA ASP A 18 -17.13 -3.21 2.75
C ASP A 18 -18.41 -4.01 2.48
N ASN A 19 -18.84 -4.88 3.39
CA ASN A 19 -19.99 -5.76 3.14
C ASN A 19 -20.67 -6.21 4.44
N ALA A 20 -21.84 -6.86 4.34
CA ALA A 20 -22.50 -7.50 5.50
C ALA A 20 -21.79 -8.78 6.00
N ASN A 21 -20.60 -9.07 5.48
CA ASN A 21 -19.81 -10.25 5.81
C ASN A 21 -18.93 -9.98 7.03
N LEU A 22 -18.43 -11.06 7.64
CA LEU A 22 -17.49 -10.97 8.74
C LEU A 22 -16.13 -10.45 8.24
N ALA A 23 -15.54 -9.53 9.00
CA ALA A 23 -14.21 -9.02 8.72
C ALA A 23 -13.15 -10.11 8.86
N THR A 24 -12.35 -10.31 7.81
CA THR A 24 -11.25 -11.29 7.80
C THR A 24 -9.90 -10.62 8.11
N SER A 25 -9.81 -9.32 7.83
CA SER A 25 -8.61 -8.50 8.01
C SER A 25 -8.97 -7.11 8.51
N ALA A 26 -7.97 -6.35 8.92
CA ALA A 26 -8.11 -4.96 9.29
C ALA A 26 -7.07 -4.14 8.51
N HIS A 27 -7.52 -3.09 7.84
CA HIS A 27 -6.66 -2.14 7.14
C HIS A 27 -6.31 -1.00 8.10
N ALA A 28 -5.04 -0.90 8.48
CA ALA A 28 -4.56 0.15 9.38
C ALA A 28 -3.84 1.24 8.58
N PHE A 29 -4.23 2.49 8.80
CA PHE A 29 -3.60 3.68 8.26
C PHE A 29 -2.78 4.34 9.37
N MET A 30 -1.49 4.50 9.12
CA MET A 30 -0.55 5.07 10.08
C MET A 30 0.04 6.37 9.55
N LEU A 31 0.14 7.36 10.44
CA LEU A 31 0.89 8.58 10.20
C LEU A 31 2.30 8.42 10.76
N ASN A 32 3.29 8.75 9.97
CA ASN A 32 4.69 8.69 10.36
C ASN A 32 5.37 10.03 10.07
N GLY A 33 5.99 10.61 11.10
CA GLY A 33 6.82 11.79 10.98
C GLY A 33 8.05 11.52 10.12
N ILE A 34 8.37 12.46 9.23
CA ILE A 34 9.58 12.37 8.39
C ILE A 34 10.80 12.90 9.16
N SER A 35 10.64 14.03 9.83
CA SER A 35 11.69 14.70 10.61
C SER A 35 11.63 14.41 12.11
N SER A 36 10.59 13.71 12.57
CA SER A 36 10.37 13.39 13.98
C SER A 36 10.15 11.90 14.17
N SER A 37 10.30 11.43 15.41
CA SER A 37 9.97 10.05 15.80
C SER A 37 8.46 9.81 15.97
N PHE A 38 7.62 10.80 15.66
CA PHE A 38 6.18 10.71 15.83
C PHE A 38 5.58 9.63 14.93
N LYS A 39 4.80 8.72 15.52
CA LYS A 39 4.09 7.65 14.82
C LYS A 39 2.76 7.44 15.50
N ASP A 40 1.69 7.40 14.72
CA ASP A 40 0.35 7.17 15.25
C ASP A 40 -0.55 6.44 14.27
N VAL A 41 -1.55 5.73 14.79
CA VAL A 41 -2.58 5.07 13.99
C VAL A 41 -3.74 6.03 13.81
N VAL A 42 -3.98 6.46 12.57
CA VAL A 42 -5.02 7.45 12.24
C VAL A 42 -6.37 6.79 12.04
N HIS A 43 -6.39 5.59 11.45
CA HIS A 43 -7.63 4.89 11.18
C HIS A 43 -7.41 3.38 11.06
N ILE A 44 -8.37 2.60 11.57
CA ILE A 44 -8.40 1.14 11.41
C ILE A 44 -9.75 0.78 10.84
N VAL A 45 -9.76 0.09 9.71
CA VAL A 45 -10.98 -0.33 9.01
C VAL A 45 -11.03 -1.84 8.97
N PRO A 46 -12.00 -2.50 9.64
CA PRO A 46 -12.21 -3.94 9.47
C PRO A 46 -12.72 -4.20 8.05
N VAL A 47 -12.07 -5.10 7.30
CA VAL A 47 -12.40 -5.38 5.91
C VAL A 47 -12.44 -6.87 5.60
N SER A 48 -13.40 -7.28 4.78
CA SER A 48 -13.48 -8.62 4.20
C SER A 48 -12.84 -8.65 2.82
N HIS A 49 -13.15 -7.66 1.98
CA HIS A 49 -12.63 -7.47 0.63
C HIS A 49 -12.65 -5.98 0.26
N ILE A 50 -11.49 -5.32 0.27
CA ILE A 50 -11.42 -3.91 -0.11
C ILE A 50 -11.21 -3.73 -1.62
N MET A 51 -12.06 -2.92 -2.26
CA MET A 51 -11.89 -2.51 -3.66
C MET A 51 -10.97 -1.30 -3.77
N ALA A 52 -10.35 -1.11 -4.93
CA ALA A 52 -9.39 -0.03 -5.14
C ALA A 52 -10.05 1.37 -5.05
N GLU A 53 -11.31 1.45 -5.45
CA GLU A 53 -12.13 2.66 -5.44
C GLU A 53 -12.49 3.09 -4.01
N ASP A 54 -12.84 2.12 -3.16
CA ASP A 54 -13.10 2.35 -1.73
C ASP A 54 -11.82 2.77 -1.00
N LEU A 55 -10.72 2.05 -1.27
CA LEU A 55 -9.42 2.37 -0.69
C LEU A 55 -8.94 3.76 -1.10
N PHE A 56 -9.09 4.14 -2.37
CA PHE A 56 -8.80 5.49 -2.84
C PHE A 56 -9.59 6.56 -2.07
N THR A 57 -10.90 6.32 -1.89
CA THR A 57 -11.78 7.22 -1.16
C THR A 57 -11.34 7.38 0.31
N LEU A 58 -10.98 6.28 0.97
CA LEU A 58 -10.46 6.29 2.34
C LEU A 58 -9.13 7.07 2.42
N ILE A 59 -8.17 6.78 1.54
CA ILE A 59 -6.88 7.47 1.51
C ILE A 59 -7.08 8.98 1.30
N LYS A 60 -7.91 9.37 0.33
CA LYS A 60 -8.18 10.80 0.04
C LYS A 60 -8.80 11.50 1.24
N LYS A 61 -9.80 10.89 1.89
CA LYS A 61 -10.44 11.45 3.09
C LYS A 61 -9.45 11.62 4.24
N ILE A 62 -8.60 10.63 4.50
CA ILE A 62 -7.58 10.69 5.55
C ILE A 62 -6.59 11.82 5.27
N ILE A 63 -6.11 11.97 4.04
CA ILE A 63 -5.18 13.05 3.67
C ILE A 63 -5.82 14.42 3.92
N LEU A 64 -7.06 14.61 3.48
CA LEU A 64 -7.77 15.88 3.68
C LEU A 64 -7.99 16.19 5.17
N ALA A 65 -8.40 15.20 5.97
CA ALA A 65 -8.60 15.37 7.41
C ALA A 65 -7.29 15.69 8.14
N LEU A 66 -6.19 15.04 7.79
CA LEU A 66 -4.87 15.33 8.37
C LEU A 66 -4.39 16.74 8.02
N GLU A 67 -4.63 17.20 6.79
CA GLU A 67 -4.29 18.56 6.35
C GLU A 67 -5.13 19.63 7.05
N GLU A 68 -6.41 19.35 7.32
CA GLU A 68 -7.30 20.22 8.09
C GLU A 68 -6.84 20.37 9.54
N ILE A 69 -6.36 19.29 10.16
CA ILE A 69 -5.77 19.30 11.52
C ILE A 69 -4.46 20.11 11.56
N GLY A 70 -3.80 20.30 10.42
CA GLY A 70 -2.56 21.07 10.29
C GLY A 70 -1.31 20.25 9.97
N PHE A 71 -1.43 18.93 9.81
CA PHE A 71 -0.33 18.13 9.27
C PHE A 71 -0.10 18.46 7.79
N LYS A 72 1.13 18.22 7.31
CA LYS A 72 1.45 18.32 5.89
C LYS A 72 1.81 16.94 5.37
N VAL A 73 0.89 16.34 4.63
CA VAL A 73 1.07 14.99 4.10
C VAL A 73 1.93 15.08 2.85
N MET A 74 3.08 14.41 2.86
CA MET A 74 4.04 14.44 1.75
C MET A 74 3.97 13.19 0.88
N SER A 75 3.69 12.04 1.47
CA SER A 75 3.74 10.76 0.74
C SER A 75 2.76 9.73 1.28
N ILE A 76 2.40 8.80 0.39
CA ILE A 76 1.69 7.57 0.69
C ILE A 76 2.70 6.43 0.57
N VAL A 77 2.80 5.58 1.59
CA VAL A 77 3.64 4.38 1.59
C VAL A 77 2.75 3.15 1.69
N THR A 78 2.87 2.21 0.76
CA THR A 78 2.12 0.93 0.81
C THR A 78 3.04 -0.26 0.54
N ASP A 79 2.54 -1.46 0.81
CA ASP A 79 3.14 -2.68 0.26
C ASP A 79 3.02 -2.74 -1.28
N ASN A 80 3.55 -3.81 -1.88
CA ASN A 80 3.51 -4.02 -3.33
C ASN A 80 2.26 -4.80 -3.80
N ASN A 81 1.08 -4.50 -3.25
CA ASN A 81 -0.19 -5.08 -3.70
C ASN A 81 -0.76 -4.33 -4.92
N SER A 82 -1.33 -5.06 -5.89
CA SER A 82 -2.00 -4.47 -7.06
C SER A 82 -3.18 -3.57 -6.71
N ILE A 83 -3.94 -3.89 -5.66
CA ILE A 83 -5.07 -3.08 -5.19
C ILE A 83 -4.58 -1.72 -4.70
N ASN A 84 -3.49 -1.70 -3.92
CA ASN A 84 -2.89 -0.45 -3.43
C ASN A 84 -2.40 0.42 -4.58
N ARG A 85 -1.70 -0.16 -5.56
CA ARG A 85 -1.26 0.58 -6.75
C ARG A 85 -2.43 1.13 -7.56
N LYS A 86 -3.50 0.34 -7.73
CA LYS A 86 -4.71 0.78 -8.44
C LYS A 86 -5.42 1.91 -7.69
N ALA A 87 -5.56 1.80 -6.37
CA ALA A 87 -6.17 2.82 -5.54
C ALA A 87 -5.42 4.15 -5.63
N VAL A 88 -4.09 4.13 -5.55
CA VAL A 88 -3.28 5.35 -5.68
C VAL A 88 -3.29 5.89 -7.11
N SER A 89 -3.37 5.05 -8.14
CA SER A 89 -3.47 5.52 -9.53
C SER A 89 -4.73 6.36 -9.82
N ASN A 90 -5.79 6.20 -9.00
CA ASN A 90 -7.03 6.97 -9.11
C ASN A 90 -6.88 8.44 -8.68
N PHE A 91 -5.71 8.86 -8.16
CA PHE A 91 -5.40 10.28 -7.98
C PHE A 91 -5.25 11.03 -9.30
N ASN A 92 -5.06 10.32 -10.42
CA ASN A 92 -5.08 10.88 -11.76
C ASN A 92 -6.37 10.54 -12.50
N ASN A 93 -6.74 11.39 -13.45
CA ASN A 93 -7.84 11.15 -14.37
C ASN A 93 -7.37 11.36 -15.83
N PRO A 94 -7.24 10.30 -16.66
CA PRO A 94 -7.57 8.90 -16.37
C PRO A 94 -6.61 8.23 -15.37
N PRO A 95 -7.01 7.12 -14.70
CA PRO A 95 -6.16 6.42 -13.74
C PRO A 95 -4.85 5.94 -14.37
N GLN A 96 -3.74 6.40 -13.81
CA GLN A 96 -2.40 6.04 -14.28
C GLN A 96 -1.44 6.00 -13.11
N PHE A 97 -0.66 4.92 -13.01
CA PHE A 97 0.40 4.82 -12.02
C PHE A 97 1.49 5.86 -12.31
N GLN A 98 1.79 6.67 -11.31
CA GLN A 98 2.90 7.62 -11.26
C GLN A 98 3.56 7.57 -9.88
N VAL A 99 4.79 8.08 -9.78
CA VAL A 99 5.48 8.25 -8.48
C VAL A 99 5.07 9.56 -7.80
N GLN A 100 4.61 10.52 -8.59
CA GLN A 100 4.18 11.84 -8.15
C GLN A 100 2.76 12.09 -8.64
N TYR A 101 1.91 12.56 -7.74
CA TYR A 101 0.54 12.97 -8.02
C TYR A 101 0.32 14.42 -7.55
N GLN A 102 -0.74 15.05 -8.04
CA GLN A 102 -1.19 16.34 -7.52
C GLN A 102 -1.79 16.14 -6.12
N HIS A 103 -1.39 16.97 -5.16
CA HIS A 103 -1.83 16.80 -3.77
C HIS A 103 -3.31 17.25 -3.61
N PRO A 104 -4.19 16.42 -3.01
CA PRO A 104 -5.64 16.65 -3.02
C PRO A 104 -6.09 17.86 -2.19
N ALA A 105 -5.29 18.31 -1.22
CA ALA A 105 -5.58 19.50 -0.41
C ALA A 105 -4.90 20.78 -0.94
N ASP A 106 -3.90 20.66 -1.81
CA ASP A 106 -3.09 21.80 -2.26
C ASP A 106 -2.42 21.47 -3.60
N GLU A 107 -2.98 22.01 -4.67
CA GLU A 107 -2.54 21.73 -6.04
C GLU A 107 -1.07 22.11 -6.32
N LYS A 108 -0.45 22.98 -5.51
CA LYS A 108 0.93 23.41 -5.71
C LYS A 108 1.95 22.43 -5.13
N ARG A 109 1.51 21.48 -4.30
CA ARG A 109 2.39 20.49 -3.68
C ARG A 109 2.27 19.14 -4.38
N PRO A 110 3.39 18.42 -4.57
CA PRO A 110 3.34 17.04 -4.99
C PRO A 110 2.95 16.11 -3.84
N LEU A 111 2.21 15.06 -4.14
CA LEU A 111 2.00 13.90 -3.29
C LEU A 111 2.80 12.72 -3.85
N PHE A 112 3.74 12.19 -3.08
CA PHE A 112 4.60 11.09 -3.54
C PHE A 112 4.02 9.72 -3.20
N TYR A 113 4.11 8.77 -4.11
CA TYR A 113 3.78 7.38 -3.86
C TYR A 113 5.04 6.53 -3.75
N LEU A 114 5.20 5.86 -2.60
CA LEU A 114 6.34 5.02 -2.29
C LEU A 114 5.87 3.60 -2.00
N ILE A 115 6.66 2.63 -2.48
CA ILE A 115 6.47 1.22 -2.14
C ILE A 115 7.45 0.87 -1.03
N ASP A 116 6.98 0.17 -0.01
CA ASP A 116 7.83 -0.31 1.07
C ASP A 116 8.98 -1.17 0.51
N SER A 117 10.21 -0.69 0.72
CA SER A 117 11.43 -1.30 0.23
C SER A 117 11.66 -2.70 0.80
N VAL A 118 11.22 -2.96 2.04
CA VAL A 118 11.34 -4.29 2.66
C VAL A 118 10.48 -5.30 1.92
N HIS A 119 9.28 -4.90 1.48
CA HIS A 119 8.42 -5.75 0.65
C HIS A 119 9.03 -5.99 -0.73
N LEU A 120 9.63 -4.97 -1.36
CA LEU A 120 10.33 -5.14 -2.63
C LEU A 120 11.48 -6.16 -2.52
N ILE A 121 12.31 -6.05 -1.49
CA ILE A 121 13.44 -6.98 -1.27
C ILE A 121 12.93 -8.40 -1.02
N LYS A 122 11.88 -8.56 -0.20
CA LYS A 122 11.24 -9.87 0.01
C LYS A 122 10.71 -10.47 -1.29
N CYS A 123 10.05 -9.67 -2.14
CA CYS A 123 9.58 -10.11 -3.44
C CYS A 123 10.73 -10.56 -4.35
N VAL A 124 11.82 -9.78 -4.42
CA VAL A 124 13.02 -10.15 -5.21
C VAL A 124 13.62 -11.46 -4.71
N ARG A 125 13.82 -11.60 -3.39
CA ARG A 125 14.35 -12.82 -2.77
C ARG A 125 13.45 -14.03 -3.07
N ASN A 126 12.14 -13.91 -2.89
CA ASN A 126 11.22 -15.01 -3.12
C ASN A 126 11.19 -15.40 -4.60
N ASN A 127 11.23 -14.44 -5.52
CA ASN A 127 11.35 -14.71 -6.95
C ASN A 127 12.67 -15.41 -7.29
N TRP A 128 13.78 -15.00 -6.66
CA TRP A 128 15.09 -15.63 -6.84
C TRP A 128 15.12 -17.08 -6.38
N ILE A 129 14.54 -17.38 -5.22
CA ILE A 129 14.50 -18.73 -4.65
C ILE A 129 13.55 -19.64 -5.45
N ASN A 130 12.40 -19.12 -5.87
CA ASN A 130 11.33 -19.90 -6.49
C ASN A 130 11.40 -19.98 -8.02
N LYS A 131 12.20 -19.15 -8.69
CA LYS A 131 12.44 -19.22 -10.14
C LYS A 131 13.89 -19.58 -10.45
N LYS A 132 14.10 -20.60 -11.31
CA LYS A 132 15.32 -20.71 -12.13
C LYS A 132 15.44 -19.39 -12.91
N MET A 133 16.52 -18.64 -12.70
CA MET A 133 16.76 -17.39 -13.42
C MET A 133 16.92 -17.64 -14.93
N ASP A 134 15.85 -17.49 -15.71
CA ASP A 134 15.99 -17.38 -17.17
C ASP A 134 16.58 -16.02 -17.59
N ILE A 135 16.59 -15.03 -16.68
CA ILE A 135 17.10 -13.68 -16.94
C ILE A 135 18.64 -13.60 -16.85
N LEU A 136 19.30 -14.41 -15.99
CA LEU A 136 20.77 -14.44 -15.98
C LEU A 136 21.33 -15.09 -17.27
N CYS A 137 20.57 -15.99 -17.89
CA CYS A 137 20.95 -16.67 -19.12
C CYS A 137 20.91 -15.79 -20.38
N ASN A 138 20.38 -14.56 -20.28
CA ASN A 138 20.35 -13.58 -21.37
C ASN A 138 21.24 -12.35 -21.13
N ILE A 139 22.09 -12.36 -20.10
CA ILE A 139 23.20 -11.41 -19.98
C ILE A 139 24.39 -12.01 -20.73
N PRO A 140 24.80 -11.48 -21.90
CA PRO A 140 25.84 -12.09 -22.72
C PRO A 140 27.17 -12.28 -21.96
N SER A 141 27.51 -11.33 -21.08
CA SER A 141 28.77 -11.28 -20.33
C SER A 141 28.95 -12.36 -19.24
N LEU A 142 27.92 -13.17 -18.96
CA LEU A 142 27.97 -14.25 -17.97
C LEU A 142 28.03 -15.66 -18.60
N LYS A 143 27.83 -15.79 -19.91
CA LYS A 143 28.01 -17.07 -20.63
C LYS A 143 29.48 -17.44 -20.80
N GLU A 144 30.35 -16.45 -21.02
CA GLU A 144 31.76 -16.67 -21.33
C GLU A 144 32.59 -17.19 -20.15
N ARG A 145 32.16 -16.91 -18.91
CA ARG A 145 32.89 -17.35 -17.70
C ARG A 145 32.66 -18.80 -17.27
N LYS A 146 31.73 -19.54 -17.91
CA LYS A 146 31.50 -20.96 -17.60
C LYS A 146 32.32 -21.94 -18.43
N MET A 147 33.11 -21.48 -19.41
CA MET A 147 33.90 -22.36 -20.30
C MET A 147 35.39 -22.48 -19.97
N GLN A 148 35.92 -21.84 -18.92
CA GLN A 148 37.38 -21.82 -18.64
C GLN A 148 37.84 -22.47 -17.34
N PHE A 149 37.01 -23.30 -16.70
CA PHE A 149 37.48 -24.13 -15.60
C PHE A 149 37.18 -25.60 -15.89
N ARG A 150 38.12 -26.23 -16.59
CA ARG A 150 38.35 -27.68 -16.62
C ARG A 150 39.81 -27.93 -16.31
#